data_AF-A0A388LVT0-F1
#
_entry.id   AF-A0A388LVT0-F1
#
_cell.length_a   1.000
_cell.length_b   1.000
_cell.length_c   1.000
_cell.angle_alpha   90.00
_cell.angle_beta   90.00
_cell.angle_gamma   90.00
#
_symmetry.space_group_name_H-M   'P 1'
#
loop_
_entity.id
_entity.type
_entity.pdbx_description
1 polymer ?
#
loop_
_entity_poly.entity_id
_entity_poly.type
_entity_poly.pdbx_seq_one_letter_code
_entity_poly.pdbx_strand_id
1 'polypeptide(L)'
;MINEVLARIVGDDTTTWLERTVIGWTYNSNIASRLCRPAEVLCDFDVAQWMEAYDPGQCPCRSRRYMDMCTQASIELLQCEGQMHVITLDSSITDNPLLQGIIKAGLNHIPCMSLDIEEVQNELGVFLDKLMAEVMELWELTASTQSFLQRLILKKAKTKMIKYTEQHQHVSVEPFEHPAVKREVEFLTGRFLICPTDKAPNTPTVVCKNFIRKLAFQRLTRPEFVSVATSPASAIARIQGELSALHVLPNAPAALPFLMAVFKAQKRTFRWITNTAETVVSPAAELCACLLRFLLPLVQTFCE
;
A
#
# COMPACT_ATOMS: atom_id res chain seq x y z
N MET A 1 22.04 -30.56 5.17
CA MET A 1 20.86 -31.36 4.77
C MET A 1 19.85 -31.25 5.91
N ILE A 2 18.57 -30.94 5.66
CA ILE A 2 17.65 -29.99 6.37
C ILE A 2 17.75 -29.64 7.90
N ASN A 3 18.69 -30.22 8.67
CA ASN A 3 19.45 -29.80 9.89
C ASN A 3 19.50 -30.81 11.08
N GLU A 4 20.10 -32.01 11.05
CA GLU A 4 20.66 -32.82 9.96
C GLU A 4 20.23 -34.32 10.09
N VAL A 5 19.07 -34.74 9.58
CA VAL A 5 18.05 -33.90 8.95
C VAL A 5 17.12 -33.23 9.97
N LEU A 6 16.46 -33.93 10.90
CA LEU A 6 15.53 -33.24 11.83
C LEU A 6 15.78 -33.27 13.34
N ALA A 7 16.62 -34.07 14.00
CA ALA A 7 17.63 -35.01 13.52
C ALA A 7 17.77 -36.21 14.46
N ARG A 8 18.24 -37.39 14.01
CA ARG A 8 18.40 -37.81 12.59
C ARG A 8 17.06 -37.90 11.87
N ILE A 9 15.97 -38.08 12.62
CA ILE A 9 14.63 -37.57 12.29
C ILE A 9 13.79 -37.26 13.55
N VAL A 10 13.94 -38.01 14.67
CA VAL A 10 13.41 -37.61 16.00
C VAL A 10 14.32 -37.98 17.19
N GLY A 11 15.43 -37.25 17.39
CA GLY A 11 16.25 -37.26 18.61
C GLY A 11 16.29 -35.89 19.30
N ASP A 12 17.02 -35.77 20.41
CA ASP A 12 17.01 -34.57 21.30
C ASP A 12 17.38 -33.25 20.59
N ASP A 13 18.15 -33.29 19.50
CA ASP A 13 18.51 -32.10 18.72
C ASP A 13 17.35 -31.51 17.88
N THR A 14 16.22 -32.22 17.74
CA THR A 14 14.97 -31.64 17.19
C THR A 14 14.43 -30.46 18.01
N THR A 15 14.98 -30.22 19.20
CA THR A 15 14.55 -29.16 20.13
C THR A 15 14.96 -27.78 19.63
N THR A 16 16.13 -27.67 19.00
CA THR A 16 16.73 -26.39 18.58
C THR A 16 16.43 -26.02 17.12
N TRP A 17 15.93 -26.95 16.29
CA TRP A 17 15.59 -26.69 14.89
C TRP A 17 14.64 -25.50 14.72
N LEU A 18 13.54 -25.51 15.47
CA LEU A 18 12.59 -24.40 15.51
C LEU A 18 13.12 -23.18 16.28
N GLU A 19 14.18 -23.27 17.09
CA GLU A 19 14.72 -22.10 17.80
C GLU A 19 15.33 -21.10 16.82
N ARG A 20 16.08 -21.59 15.82
CA ARG A 20 16.61 -20.77 14.71
C ARG A 20 15.54 -20.28 13.75
N THR A 21 14.41 -21.00 13.62
CA THR A 21 13.25 -20.52 12.87
C THR A 21 12.61 -19.34 13.60
N VAL A 22 12.85 -18.13 13.11
CA VAL A 22 12.10 -16.94 13.51
C VAL A 22 10.69 -17.05 12.93
N ILE A 23 9.79 -17.70 13.68
CA ILE A 23 8.35 -17.52 13.49
C ILE A 23 8.04 -16.14 14.07
N GLY A 24 8.10 -15.14 13.21
CA GLY A 24 7.87 -13.74 13.55
C GLY A 24 6.72 -13.16 12.73
N TRP A 25 6.44 -11.89 13.00
CA TRP A 25 5.42 -11.08 12.34
C TRP A 25 5.52 -11.17 10.82
N THR A 26 4.41 -11.52 10.17
CA THR A 26 4.11 -10.93 8.86
C THR A 26 3.81 -9.45 9.11
N TYR A 27 4.50 -8.58 8.38
CA TYR A 27 4.18 -7.16 8.39
C TYR A 27 2.89 -6.95 7.62
N ASN A 28 1.91 -6.24 8.20
CA ASN A 28 0.79 -5.74 7.41
C ASN A 28 1.30 -4.83 6.29
N SER A 29 0.46 -4.63 5.27
CA SER A 29 0.64 -3.47 4.39
C SER A 29 0.60 -2.17 5.22
N ASN A 30 1.44 -1.19 4.85
CA ASN A 30 1.52 0.08 5.57
C ASN A 30 0.17 0.81 5.64
N ILE A 31 0.01 1.73 6.59
CA ILE A 31 -1.24 2.49 6.78
C ILE A 31 -1.67 3.20 5.47
N ALA A 32 -0.72 3.70 4.68
CA ALA A 32 -0.97 4.36 3.40
C ALA A 32 -1.76 3.47 2.42
N SER A 33 -1.42 2.19 2.31
CA SER A 33 -2.06 1.24 1.39
C SER A 33 -3.57 1.10 1.63
N ARG A 34 -4.00 1.17 2.90
CA ARG A 34 -5.41 1.02 3.29
C ARG A 34 -6.20 2.33 3.16
N LEU A 35 -5.55 3.48 3.37
CA LEU A 35 -6.19 4.80 3.47
C LEU A 35 -6.07 5.69 2.22
N CYS A 36 -4.95 5.68 1.51
CA CYS A 36 -4.65 6.72 0.52
C CYS A 36 -5.40 6.55 -0.80
N ARG A 37 -5.53 5.31 -1.28
CA ARG A 37 -6.35 4.90 -2.46
C ARG A 37 -6.36 5.93 -3.62
N PRO A 38 -5.21 6.45 -4.09
CA PRO A 38 -5.20 7.53 -5.06
C PRO A 38 -5.72 7.11 -6.44
N ALA A 39 -5.52 5.85 -6.82
CA ALA A 39 -6.00 5.29 -8.07
C ALA A 39 -7.54 5.32 -8.16
N GLU A 40 -8.26 4.89 -7.12
CA GLU A 40 -9.73 5.01 -7.01
C GLU A 40 -10.26 6.45 -7.15
N VAL A 41 -9.43 7.46 -6.86
CA VAL A 41 -9.83 8.87 -6.93
C VAL A 41 -9.50 9.49 -8.28
N LEU A 42 -8.36 9.15 -8.87
CA LEU A 42 -7.76 9.88 -10.00
C LEU A 42 -7.56 9.03 -11.27
N CYS A 43 -7.80 7.72 -11.20
CA CYS A 43 -7.62 6.77 -12.30
C CYS A 43 -8.88 5.90 -12.50
N ASP A 44 -9.28 5.13 -11.49
CA ASP A 44 -10.20 3.99 -11.64
C ASP A 44 -11.68 4.36 -11.43
N PHE A 45 -12.06 5.57 -11.83
CA PHE A 45 -13.44 6.07 -11.69
C PHE A 45 -14.06 6.40 -13.04
N ASP A 46 -15.36 6.14 -13.15
CA ASP A 46 -16.12 6.55 -14.34
C ASP A 46 -16.24 8.09 -14.35
N VAL A 47 -15.54 8.69 -15.30
CA VAL A 47 -15.50 10.14 -15.51
C VAL A 47 -16.86 10.67 -15.97
N ALA A 48 -17.56 9.95 -16.85
CA ALA A 48 -18.84 10.37 -17.38
C ALA A 48 -19.91 10.33 -16.28
N GLN A 49 -20.01 9.20 -15.57
CA GLN A 49 -20.90 9.05 -14.42
C GLN A 49 -20.61 10.09 -13.32
N TRP A 50 -19.33 10.36 -13.03
CA TRP A 50 -18.97 11.39 -12.06
C TRP A 50 -19.35 12.79 -12.53
N MET A 51 -19.14 13.13 -13.81
CA MET A 51 -19.52 14.44 -14.37
C MET A 51 -21.04 14.65 -14.38
N GLU A 52 -21.83 13.61 -14.67
CA GLU A 52 -23.30 13.66 -14.62
C GLU A 52 -23.84 13.79 -13.19
N ALA A 53 -23.23 13.09 -12.23
CA ALA A 53 -23.64 13.08 -10.82
C ALA A 53 -23.03 14.21 -9.97
N TYR A 54 -22.10 15.00 -10.52
CA TYR A 54 -21.40 16.04 -9.76
C TYR A 54 -22.26 17.29 -9.58
N ASP A 55 -22.81 17.43 -8.36
CA ASP A 55 -23.42 18.68 -7.88
C ASP A 55 -22.49 19.35 -6.84
N PRO A 56 -21.96 20.57 -7.12
CA PRO A 56 -21.19 21.35 -6.15
C PRO A 56 -21.97 21.64 -4.85
N GLY A 57 -23.29 21.82 -4.96
CA GLY A 57 -24.21 22.11 -3.85
C GLY A 57 -24.43 20.94 -2.89
N GLN A 58 -24.31 19.71 -3.37
CA GLN A 58 -24.49 18.46 -2.60
C GLN A 58 -23.17 17.79 -2.18
N CYS A 59 -22.04 18.51 -2.30
CA CYS A 59 -20.74 18.01 -1.87
C CYS A 59 -20.74 17.52 -0.41
N PRO A 60 -20.27 16.29 -0.08
CA PRO A 60 -20.29 15.74 1.28
C PRO A 60 -19.60 16.61 2.35
N CYS A 61 -18.67 17.48 1.95
CA CYS A 61 -18.03 18.50 2.80
C CYS A 61 -19.02 19.44 3.49
N ARG A 62 -20.20 19.65 2.91
CA ARG A 62 -21.27 20.51 3.45
C ARG A 62 -22.09 19.83 4.55
N SER A 63 -21.84 18.56 4.86
CA SER A 63 -22.47 17.92 6.02
C SER A 63 -21.94 18.55 7.32
N ARG A 64 -22.80 18.64 8.34
CA ARG A 64 -22.50 19.33 9.62
C ARG A 64 -21.16 18.93 10.25
N ARG A 65 -20.77 17.66 10.11
CA ARG A 65 -19.51 17.09 10.63
C ARG A 65 -18.24 17.71 10.04
N TYR A 66 -18.31 18.29 8.84
CA TYR A 66 -17.15 18.75 8.08
C TYR A 66 -17.13 20.25 7.75
N MET A 67 -18.17 21.00 8.16
CA MET A 67 -18.27 22.43 7.85
C MET A 67 -17.08 23.23 8.39
N ASP A 68 -16.67 22.96 9.63
CA ASP A 68 -15.54 23.65 10.28
C ASP A 68 -14.17 23.30 9.67
N MET A 69 -14.11 22.26 8.84
CA MET A 69 -12.91 21.81 8.11
C MET A 69 -12.89 22.27 6.64
N CYS A 70 -13.93 22.97 6.19
CA CYS A 70 -13.97 23.59 4.87
C CYS A 70 -13.15 24.88 4.87
N THR A 71 -12.28 25.07 3.87
CA THR A 71 -11.32 26.19 3.86
C THR A 71 -11.38 27.04 2.60
N GLN A 72 -11.15 28.34 2.75
CA GLN A 72 -11.05 29.31 1.64
C GLN A 72 -9.96 28.93 0.62
N ALA A 73 -8.91 28.21 1.05
CA ALA A 73 -7.84 27.72 0.19
C ALA A 73 -8.35 26.86 -0.98
N SER A 74 -9.49 26.17 -0.81
CA SER A 74 -10.14 25.44 -1.91
C SER A 74 -10.69 26.38 -3.00
N ILE A 75 -11.25 27.53 -2.64
CA ILE A 75 -11.73 28.54 -3.59
C ILE A 75 -10.54 29.19 -4.30
N GLU A 76 -9.49 29.54 -3.56
CA GLU A 76 -8.23 30.09 -4.10
C GLU A 76 -7.59 29.16 -5.17
N LEU A 77 -7.70 27.84 -4.97
CA LEU A 77 -7.14 26.83 -5.87
C LEU A 77 -7.98 26.54 -7.11
N LEU A 78 -9.32 26.54 -7.00
CA LEU A 78 -10.23 26.33 -8.15
C LEU A 78 -10.50 27.60 -8.96
N GLN A 79 -10.21 28.78 -8.40
CA GLN A 79 -10.23 30.13 -9.00
C GLN A 79 -11.58 30.65 -9.53
N CYS A 80 -12.59 29.80 -9.74
CA CYS A 80 -13.85 30.18 -10.40
C CYS A 80 -15.14 29.72 -9.70
N GLU A 81 -15.07 28.96 -8.60
CA GLU A 81 -16.20 28.11 -8.18
C GLU A 81 -16.92 28.56 -6.90
N GLY A 82 -16.30 29.38 -6.06
CA GLY A 82 -16.91 29.93 -4.83
C GLY A 82 -17.34 28.91 -3.75
N GLN A 83 -17.17 27.60 -3.98
CA GLN A 83 -17.49 26.55 -3.01
C GLN A 83 -16.29 26.22 -2.13
N MET A 84 -16.50 26.22 -0.82
CA MET A 84 -15.51 25.71 0.13
C MET A 84 -15.58 24.18 0.22
N HIS A 85 -14.43 23.54 0.14
CA HIS A 85 -14.24 22.10 0.31
C HIS A 85 -13.31 21.82 1.48
N VAL A 86 -13.38 20.60 2.02
CA VAL A 86 -12.44 20.11 3.02
C VAL A 86 -11.06 19.93 2.40
N ILE A 87 -10.09 20.63 2.99
CA ILE A 87 -8.65 20.42 2.82
C ILE A 87 -8.07 20.59 4.23
N THR A 88 -7.80 19.48 4.93
CA THR A 88 -7.40 19.50 6.34
C THR A 88 -6.21 18.57 6.61
N LEU A 89 -5.44 18.88 7.65
CA LEU A 89 -4.43 18.00 8.25
C LEU A 89 -4.93 17.38 9.58
N ASP A 90 -6.15 17.72 9.99
CA ASP A 90 -6.67 17.33 11.29
C ASP A 90 -7.22 15.89 11.28
N SER A 91 -6.62 15.05 12.12
CA SER A 91 -7.09 13.71 12.46
C SER A 91 -8.52 13.65 13.00
N SER A 92 -9.07 14.76 13.53
CA SER A 92 -10.46 14.84 14.02
C SER A 92 -11.52 14.70 12.91
N ILE A 93 -11.11 14.67 11.63
CA ILE A 93 -11.96 14.29 10.49
C ILE A 93 -12.71 12.97 10.71
N THR A 94 -12.18 12.08 11.56
CA THR A 94 -12.85 10.88 12.05
C THR A 94 -13.28 10.99 13.51
N ASP A 95 -14.55 10.70 13.79
CA ASP A 95 -15.08 10.60 15.16
C ASP A 95 -14.65 9.28 15.85
N ASN A 96 -14.02 8.36 15.11
CA ASN A 96 -13.58 7.06 15.63
C ASN A 96 -12.17 7.19 16.27
N PRO A 97 -12.04 7.10 17.60
CA PRO A 97 -10.75 7.34 18.27
C PRO A 97 -9.68 6.29 17.91
N LEU A 98 -10.07 5.06 17.54
CA LEU A 98 -9.13 4.04 17.07
C LEU A 98 -8.53 4.45 15.72
N LEU A 99 -9.37 4.94 14.80
CA LEU A 99 -8.88 5.41 13.50
C LEU A 99 -8.09 6.72 13.62
N GLN A 100 -8.43 7.61 14.56
CA GLN A 100 -7.56 8.75 14.89
C GLN A 100 -6.17 8.28 15.35
N GLY A 101 -6.09 7.26 16.21
CA GLY A 101 -4.83 6.68 16.69
C GLY A 101 -3.99 6.11 15.54
N ILE A 102 -4.61 5.32 14.67
CA ILE A 102 -4.02 4.78 13.43
C ILE A 102 -3.46 5.93 12.55
N ILE A 103 -4.25 6.97 12.28
CA ILE A 103 -3.83 8.13 11.47
C ILE A 103 -2.63 8.85 12.11
N LYS A 104 -2.61 9.00 13.45
CA LYS A 104 -1.53 9.65 14.20
C LYS A 104 -0.23 8.84 14.28
N ALA A 105 -0.28 7.50 14.18
CA ALA A 105 0.91 6.67 14.00
C ALA A 105 1.61 6.97 12.67
N GLY A 106 0.83 7.36 11.65
CA GLY A 106 1.28 7.92 10.39
C GLY A 106 1.32 6.91 9.24
N LEU A 107 1.18 7.41 8.02
CA LEU A 107 0.90 6.58 6.84
C LEU A 107 2.02 5.59 6.48
N ASN A 108 3.26 5.91 6.83
CA ASN A 108 4.40 5.02 6.60
C ASN A 108 4.56 3.98 7.71
N HIS A 109 3.78 4.05 8.79
CA HIS A 109 3.77 3.03 9.83
C HIS A 109 3.31 1.69 9.23
N ILE A 110 3.98 0.63 9.66
CA ILE A 110 3.72 -0.75 9.25
C ILE A 110 3.10 -1.44 10.47
N PRO A 111 1.76 -1.63 10.48
CA PRO A 111 1.09 -2.12 11.66
C PRO A 111 1.47 -3.58 11.96
N CYS A 112 1.57 -3.90 13.24
CA CYS A 112 1.91 -5.24 13.71
C CYS A 112 0.70 -6.16 13.53
N MET A 113 0.84 -7.25 12.76
CA MET A 113 -0.25 -8.21 12.52
C MET A 113 -0.40 -9.20 13.68
N SER A 114 -1.60 -9.42 14.18
CA SER A 114 -1.85 -10.52 15.14
C SER A 114 -1.41 -11.85 14.53
N LEU A 115 -0.61 -12.63 15.28
CA LEU A 115 -0.20 -13.97 14.84
C LEU A 115 -1.41 -14.90 14.79
N ASP A 116 -1.96 -15.11 13.59
CA ASP A 116 -2.95 -16.16 13.35
C ASP A 116 -2.24 -17.52 13.32
N ILE A 117 -2.44 -18.28 14.40
CA ILE A 117 -1.79 -19.57 14.60
C ILE A 117 -2.35 -20.63 13.64
N GLU A 118 -3.57 -20.49 13.15
CA GLU A 118 -4.18 -21.46 12.23
C GLU A 118 -3.75 -21.20 10.78
N GLU A 119 -3.74 -19.93 10.36
CA GLU A 119 -3.22 -19.52 9.05
C GLU A 119 -1.74 -19.90 8.89
N VAL A 120 -0.88 -19.51 9.84
CA VAL A 120 0.56 -19.85 9.79
C VAL A 120 0.80 -21.36 9.92
N GLN A 121 -0.04 -22.09 10.66
CA GLN A 121 0.05 -23.56 10.71
C GLN A 121 -0.34 -24.19 9.36
N ASN A 122 -1.30 -23.63 8.62
CA ASN A 122 -1.67 -24.08 7.28
C ASN A 122 -0.59 -23.76 6.24
N GLU A 123 -0.03 -22.54 6.24
CA GLU A 123 1.09 -22.17 5.36
C GLU A 123 2.31 -23.07 5.60
N LEU A 124 2.65 -23.32 6.86
CA LEU A 124 3.73 -24.25 7.21
C LEU A 124 3.42 -25.68 6.74
N GLY A 125 2.15 -26.10 6.78
CA GLY A 125 1.70 -27.38 6.22
C GLY A 125 2.01 -27.49 4.73
N VAL A 126 1.56 -26.49 3.95
CA VAL A 126 1.80 -26.41 2.49
C VAL A 126 3.28 -26.31 2.14
N PHE A 127 4.07 -25.59 2.94
CA PHE A 127 5.52 -25.54 2.79
C PHE A 127 6.16 -26.92 3.02
N LEU A 128 5.73 -27.66 4.05
CA LEU A 128 6.22 -29.01 4.33
C LEU A 128 5.84 -29.99 3.21
N ASP A 129 4.64 -29.89 2.63
CA ASP A 129 4.22 -30.73 1.51
C ASP A 129 5.15 -30.51 0.29
N LYS A 130 5.46 -29.26 -0.05
CA LYS A 130 6.41 -28.91 -1.12
C LYS A 130 7.83 -29.39 -0.80
N LEU A 131 8.28 -29.21 0.43
CA LEU A 131 9.61 -29.63 0.88
C LEU A 131 9.78 -31.16 0.80
N MET A 132 8.73 -31.93 1.13
CA MET A 132 8.72 -33.40 0.98
C MET A 132 8.67 -33.82 -0.49
N ALA A 133 8.11 -32.99 -1.37
CA ALA A 133 8.05 -33.24 -2.83
C ALA A 133 9.37 -32.92 -3.56
N GLU A 134 10.07 -31.86 -3.16
CA GLU A 134 11.25 -31.34 -3.88
C GLU A 134 12.59 -31.91 -3.37
N VAL A 135 12.63 -32.51 -2.18
CA VAL A 135 13.87 -32.99 -1.55
C VAL A 135 13.94 -34.51 -1.54
N MET A 136 14.87 -35.09 -2.32
CA MET A 136 15.03 -36.54 -2.46
C MET A 136 15.06 -37.31 -1.13
N GLU A 137 15.82 -36.81 -0.15
CA GLU A 137 15.99 -37.42 1.18
C GLU A 137 14.67 -37.53 1.98
N LEU A 138 13.70 -36.66 1.68
CA LEU A 138 12.38 -36.63 2.30
C LEU A 138 11.34 -37.38 1.44
N TRP A 139 11.47 -37.30 0.11
CA TRP A 139 10.65 -38.03 -0.87
C TRP A 139 10.77 -39.55 -0.69
N GLU A 140 11.98 -40.06 -0.43
CA GLU A 140 12.23 -41.51 -0.26
C GLU A 140 11.69 -42.10 1.05
N LEU A 141 11.16 -41.27 1.97
CA LEU A 141 10.54 -41.73 3.20
C LEU A 141 9.17 -42.38 2.94
N THR A 142 8.78 -43.34 3.77
CA THR A 142 7.42 -43.91 3.68
C THR A 142 6.37 -42.85 4.02
N ALA A 143 5.19 -42.93 3.37
CA ALA A 143 4.08 -42.00 3.60
C ALA A 143 3.66 -41.91 5.09
N SER A 144 3.78 -43.00 5.86
CA SER A 144 3.55 -43.01 7.31
C SER A 144 4.60 -42.19 8.09
N THR A 145 5.85 -42.20 7.63
CA THR A 145 6.96 -41.44 8.23
C THR A 145 6.85 -39.96 7.90
N GLN A 146 6.56 -39.60 6.64
CA GLN A 146 6.24 -38.23 6.21
C GLN A 146 5.05 -37.66 7.01
N SER A 147 3.94 -38.41 7.10
CA SER A 147 2.74 -38.04 7.87
C SER A 147 2.99 -37.92 9.38
N PHE A 148 3.95 -38.65 9.94
CA PHE A 148 4.35 -38.53 11.34
C PHE A 148 5.22 -37.29 11.56
N LEU A 149 6.20 -37.06 10.69
CA LEU A 149 7.07 -35.90 10.66
C LEU A 149 6.27 -34.59 10.57
N GLN A 150 5.38 -34.47 9.59
CA GLN A 150 4.56 -33.27 9.39
C GLN A 150 3.74 -32.95 10.64
N ARG A 151 3.07 -33.94 11.24
CA ARG A 151 2.31 -33.76 12.50
C ARG A 151 3.21 -33.34 13.68
N LEU A 152 4.42 -33.89 13.80
CA LEU A 152 5.37 -33.51 14.86
C LEU A 152 5.83 -32.06 14.69
N ILE A 153 6.21 -31.68 13.47
CA ILE A 153 6.66 -30.32 13.13
C ILE A 153 5.55 -29.31 13.40
N LEU A 154 4.35 -29.53 12.85
CA LEU A 154 3.20 -28.65 13.04
C LEU A 154 2.82 -28.52 14.52
N LYS A 155 2.89 -29.61 15.30
CA LYS A 155 2.65 -29.58 16.75
C LYS A 155 3.69 -28.72 17.47
N LYS A 156 4.99 -28.92 17.22
CA LYS A 156 6.06 -28.10 17.86
C LYS A 156 5.96 -26.63 17.44
N ALA A 157 5.69 -26.36 16.17
CA ALA A 157 5.53 -25.01 15.65
C ALA A 157 4.33 -24.31 16.32
N LYS A 158 3.16 -24.97 16.42
CA LYS A 158 1.99 -24.47 17.14
C LYS A 158 2.32 -24.13 18.60
N THR A 159 3.04 -25.01 19.31
CA THR A 159 3.48 -24.72 20.69
C THR A 159 4.41 -23.51 20.78
N LYS A 160 5.34 -23.33 19.82
CA LYS A 160 6.20 -22.14 19.77
C LYS A 160 5.39 -20.87 19.47
N MET A 161 4.43 -20.93 18.56
CA MET A 161 3.52 -19.81 18.24
C MET A 161 2.68 -19.39 19.45
N ILE A 162 2.05 -20.34 20.15
CA ILE A 162 1.26 -20.06 21.37
C ILE A 162 2.12 -19.35 22.42
N LYS A 163 3.30 -19.91 22.74
CA LYS A 163 4.24 -19.31 23.70
C LYS A 163 4.71 -17.92 23.25
N TYR A 164 4.89 -17.70 21.95
CA TYR A 164 5.22 -16.38 21.40
C TYR A 164 4.10 -15.37 21.62
N THR A 165 2.85 -15.74 21.30
CA THR A 165 1.65 -14.91 21.51
C THR A 165 1.45 -14.56 22.99
N GLU A 166 1.64 -15.52 23.90
CA GLU A 166 1.61 -15.29 25.35
C GLU A 166 2.67 -14.27 25.80
N GLN A 167 3.90 -14.38 25.29
CA GLN A 167 5.00 -13.46 25.61
C GLN A 167 4.82 -12.05 25.00
N HIS A 168 4.08 -11.92 23.90
CA HIS A 168 3.92 -10.68 23.15
C HIS A 168 2.48 -10.13 23.19
N GLN A 169 1.65 -10.59 24.13
CA GLN A 169 0.24 -10.18 24.28
C GLN A 169 0.05 -8.65 24.44
N HIS A 170 1.11 -7.93 24.85
CA HIS A 170 1.11 -6.48 25.02
C HIS A 170 1.42 -5.68 23.75
N VAL A 171 1.78 -6.33 22.63
CA VAL A 171 1.99 -5.61 21.36
C VAL A 171 0.62 -5.23 20.79
N SER A 172 0.34 -3.93 20.75
CA SER A 172 -0.91 -3.41 20.20
C SER A 172 -0.98 -3.64 18.70
N VAL A 173 -1.80 -4.61 18.28
CA VAL A 173 -2.20 -4.80 16.89
C VAL A 173 -3.14 -3.67 16.47
N GLU A 174 -2.82 -2.95 15.40
CA GLU A 174 -3.68 -1.86 14.92
C GLU A 174 -5.05 -2.41 14.45
N PRO A 175 -6.17 -1.88 14.97
CA PRO A 175 -7.49 -2.50 14.83
C PRO A 175 -8.18 -2.21 13.48
N PHE A 176 -7.45 -2.25 12.36
CA PHE A 176 -8.06 -2.12 11.03
C PHE A 176 -9.12 -3.19 10.76
N GLU A 177 -8.99 -4.37 11.36
CA GLU A 177 -9.96 -5.46 11.21
C GLU A 177 -11.24 -5.25 12.03
N HIS A 178 -11.24 -4.31 12.98
CA HIS A 178 -12.39 -4.02 13.83
C HIS A 178 -13.56 -3.43 13.00
N PRO A 179 -14.80 -3.96 13.08
CA PRO A 179 -15.91 -3.55 12.20
C PRO A 179 -16.29 -2.06 12.26
N ALA A 180 -16.04 -1.37 13.38
CA ALA A 180 -16.25 0.07 13.45
C ALA A 180 -15.14 0.88 12.76
N VAL A 181 -13.92 0.34 12.67
CA VAL A 181 -12.81 0.97 11.93
C VAL A 181 -12.99 0.73 10.44
N LYS A 182 -13.32 -0.49 10.00
CA LYS A 182 -13.63 -0.80 8.58
C LYS A 182 -14.68 0.14 7.99
N ARG A 183 -15.86 0.21 8.62
CA ARG A 183 -16.97 1.07 8.16
C ARG A 183 -16.61 2.56 8.12
N GLU A 184 -15.81 3.03 9.07
CA GLU A 184 -15.36 4.42 9.10
C GLU A 184 -14.27 4.70 8.04
N VAL A 185 -13.36 3.76 7.80
CA VAL A 185 -12.39 3.83 6.69
C VAL A 185 -13.13 3.87 5.35
N GLU A 186 -14.12 3.00 5.12
CA GLU A 186 -14.96 3.01 3.92
C GLU A 186 -15.73 4.34 3.78
N PHE A 187 -16.30 4.84 4.88
CA PHE A 187 -17.05 6.10 4.91
C PHE A 187 -16.17 7.32 4.53
N LEU A 188 -14.95 7.38 5.06
CA LEU A 188 -13.98 8.45 4.78
C LEU A 188 -13.35 8.30 3.39
N THR A 189 -12.81 7.12 3.08
CA THR A 189 -12.15 6.84 1.78
C THR A 189 -13.14 6.82 0.63
N GLY A 190 -14.46 6.73 0.86
CA GLY A 190 -15.48 7.01 -0.13
C GLY A 190 -15.63 8.50 -0.50
N ARG A 191 -15.35 9.41 0.43
CA ARG A 191 -15.61 10.88 0.31
C ARG A 191 -14.36 11.73 0.11
N PHE A 192 -13.23 11.25 0.62
CA PHE A 192 -11.97 11.98 0.65
C PHE A 192 -10.84 11.18 0.00
N LEU A 193 -9.89 11.90 -0.56
CA LEU A 193 -8.55 11.43 -0.84
C LEU A 193 -7.68 11.70 0.40
N ILE A 194 -6.98 10.68 0.89
CA ILE A 194 -5.99 10.84 1.97
C ILE A 194 -4.61 10.82 1.30
N CYS A 195 -3.82 11.88 1.51
CA CYS A 195 -2.49 12.04 0.92
C CYS A 195 -1.42 12.02 2.01
N PRO A 196 -0.26 11.36 1.78
CA PRO A 196 0.92 11.61 2.59
C PRO A 196 1.41 13.05 2.39
N THR A 197 1.78 13.68 3.50
CA THR A 197 2.44 14.99 3.48
C THR A 197 3.95 14.77 3.32
N ASP A 198 4.55 15.44 2.32
CA ASP A 198 5.94 15.32 1.81
C ASP A 198 7.03 15.12 2.90
N LYS A 199 6.83 15.70 4.10
CA LYS A 199 7.77 15.64 5.24
C LYS A 199 7.14 15.32 6.60
N ALA A 200 5.90 14.82 6.62
CA ALA A 200 5.16 14.58 7.87
C ALA A 200 4.14 13.43 7.69
N PRO A 201 4.57 12.15 7.72
CA PRO A 201 3.68 11.02 7.48
C PRO A 201 2.59 10.85 8.54
N ASN A 202 2.78 11.41 9.75
CA ASN A 202 1.83 11.43 10.86
C ASN A 202 0.79 12.57 10.80
N THR A 203 0.89 13.47 9.82
CA THR A 203 -0.13 14.51 9.54
C THR A 203 -0.56 14.43 8.07
N PRO A 204 -1.25 13.34 7.68
CA PRO A 204 -1.73 13.20 6.30
C PRO A 204 -2.75 14.29 5.96
N THR A 205 -2.75 14.72 4.70
CA THR A 205 -3.76 15.66 4.22
C THR A 205 -5.01 14.90 3.79
N VAL A 206 -6.17 15.29 4.31
CA VAL A 206 -7.47 14.79 3.86
C VAL A 206 -8.14 15.84 2.99
N VAL A 207 -8.49 15.45 1.77
CA VAL A 207 -8.94 16.34 0.69
C VAL A 207 -10.24 15.81 0.10
N CYS A 208 -11.21 16.68 -0.14
CA CYS A 208 -12.46 16.29 -0.82
C CYS A 208 -12.20 15.63 -2.20
N LYS A 209 -12.79 14.45 -2.47
CA LYS A 209 -12.65 13.77 -3.78
C LYS A 209 -13.15 14.63 -4.94
N ASN A 210 -14.31 15.27 -4.79
CA ASN A 210 -14.89 16.11 -5.83
C ASN A 210 -14.00 17.32 -6.16
N PHE A 211 -13.42 17.95 -5.13
CA PHE A 211 -12.46 19.03 -5.30
C PHE A 211 -11.20 18.56 -6.06
N ILE A 212 -10.55 17.49 -5.60
CA ILE A 212 -9.26 17.07 -6.18
C ILE A 212 -9.42 16.49 -7.59
N ARG A 213 -10.53 15.80 -7.89
CA ARG A 213 -10.88 15.40 -9.27
C ARG A 213 -11.00 16.61 -10.18
N LYS A 214 -11.73 17.64 -9.75
CA LYS A 214 -11.91 18.86 -10.53
C LYS A 214 -10.60 19.64 -10.75
N LEU A 215 -9.78 19.74 -9.70
CA LEU A 215 -8.46 20.35 -9.79
C LEU A 215 -7.51 19.52 -10.69
N ALA A 216 -7.66 18.18 -10.73
CA ALA A 216 -6.95 17.31 -11.66
C ALA A 216 -7.40 17.54 -13.11
N PHE A 217 -8.70 17.70 -13.39
CA PHE A 217 -9.18 18.07 -14.72
C PHE A 217 -8.65 19.44 -15.18
N GLN A 218 -8.69 20.47 -14.30
CA GLN A 218 -8.05 21.77 -14.58
C GLN A 218 -6.52 21.67 -14.75
N ARG A 219 -5.87 20.64 -14.18
CA ARG A 219 -4.45 20.35 -14.39
C ARG A 219 -4.21 19.70 -15.76
N LEU A 220 -5.09 18.80 -16.19
CA LEU A 220 -5.04 18.09 -17.46
C LEU A 220 -5.41 18.95 -18.68
N THR A 221 -6.10 20.08 -18.50
CA THR A 221 -6.35 21.06 -19.58
C THR A 221 -5.17 22.02 -19.83
N ARG A 222 -4.06 21.91 -19.08
CA ARG A 222 -2.88 22.76 -19.29
C ARG A 222 -2.07 22.31 -20.53
N PRO A 223 -1.34 23.21 -21.20
CA PRO A 223 -0.60 22.91 -22.44
C PRO A 223 0.47 21.81 -22.33
N GLU A 224 0.87 21.44 -21.12
CA GLU A 224 1.78 20.32 -20.84
C GLU A 224 1.16 18.94 -21.10
N PHE A 225 -0.17 18.86 -21.24
CA PHE A 225 -0.90 17.64 -21.56
C PHE A 225 -1.56 17.75 -22.94
N VAL A 226 -1.51 16.65 -23.68
CA VAL A 226 -2.16 16.52 -25.00
C VAL A 226 -3.14 15.35 -24.91
N SER A 227 -4.40 15.60 -25.31
CA SER A 227 -5.39 14.53 -25.43
C SER A 227 -5.01 13.59 -26.57
N VAL A 228 -4.98 12.28 -26.29
CA VAL A 228 -4.63 11.25 -27.27
C VAL A 228 -5.89 10.46 -27.60
N ALA A 229 -6.30 10.45 -28.87
CA ALA A 229 -7.50 9.73 -29.34
C ALA A 229 -7.35 8.19 -29.39
N THR A 230 -6.21 7.66 -28.93
CA THR A 230 -5.87 6.24 -28.94
C THR A 230 -6.44 5.55 -27.71
N SER A 231 -6.94 4.31 -27.86
CA SER A 231 -7.41 3.51 -26.72
C SER A 231 -6.28 3.21 -25.72
N PRO A 232 -6.57 3.04 -24.43
CA PRO A 232 -5.54 2.71 -23.42
C PRO A 232 -4.70 1.49 -23.80
N ALA A 233 -5.33 0.42 -24.30
CA ALA A 233 -4.65 -0.80 -24.74
C ALA A 233 -3.67 -0.55 -25.89
N SER A 234 -4.05 0.27 -26.89
CA SER A 234 -3.16 0.63 -28.00
C SER A 234 -2.02 1.56 -27.56
N ALA A 235 -2.25 2.43 -26.57
CA ALA A 235 -1.20 3.25 -25.97
C ALA A 235 -0.18 2.38 -25.20
N ILE A 236 -0.65 1.42 -24.39
CA ILE A 236 0.18 0.43 -23.68
C ILE A 236 1.02 -0.36 -24.68
N ALA A 237 0.40 -0.95 -25.70
CA ALA A 237 1.09 -1.76 -26.70
C ALA A 237 2.20 -0.97 -27.44
N ARG A 238 1.95 0.30 -27.77
CA ARG A 238 2.98 1.17 -28.36
C ARG A 238 4.14 1.40 -27.40
N ILE A 239 3.86 1.76 -26.15
CA ILE A 239 4.92 2.01 -25.14
C ILE A 239 5.72 0.73 -24.88
N GLN A 240 5.09 -0.44 -24.79
CA GLN A 240 5.79 -1.73 -24.66
C GLN A 240 6.66 -2.02 -25.89
N GLY A 241 6.18 -1.72 -27.09
CA GLY A 241 6.96 -1.83 -28.33
C GLY A 241 8.22 -0.96 -28.30
N GLU A 242 8.09 0.31 -27.90
CA GLU A 242 9.22 1.25 -27.76
C GLU A 242 10.21 0.81 -26.67
N LEU A 243 9.71 0.33 -25.52
CA LEU A 243 10.54 -0.13 -24.40
C LEU A 243 11.16 -1.52 -24.62
N SER A 244 10.67 -2.32 -25.58
CA SER A 244 11.20 -3.66 -25.87
C SER A 244 12.69 -3.68 -26.22
N ALA A 245 13.24 -2.56 -26.68
CA ALA A 245 14.68 -2.40 -26.90
C ALA A 245 15.50 -2.53 -25.60
N LEU A 246 14.90 -2.24 -24.43
CA LEU A 246 15.55 -2.22 -23.12
C LEU A 246 15.53 -3.60 -22.42
N HIS A 247 16.01 -4.62 -23.12
CA HIS A 247 16.02 -6.05 -22.75
C HIS A 247 16.53 -6.42 -21.34
N VAL A 248 17.19 -5.50 -20.63
CA VAL A 248 17.80 -5.71 -19.30
C VAL A 248 16.78 -5.50 -18.16
N LEU A 249 15.65 -4.86 -18.43
CA LEU A 249 14.69 -4.44 -17.42
C LEU A 249 13.48 -5.38 -17.36
N PRO A 250 12.91 -5.65 -16.17
CA PRO A 250 11.77 -6.53 -16.03
C PRO A 250 10.53 -5.95 -16.73
N ASN A 251 9.76 -6.81 -17.39
CA ASN A 251 8.47 -6.42 -17.96
C ASN A 251 7.51 -6.03 -16.82
N ALA A 252 7.06 -4.77 -16.84
CA ALA A 252 6.14 -4.24 -15.86
C ALA A 252 4.66 -4.55 -16.22
N PRO A 253 3.73 -4.45 -15.25
CA PRO A 253 2.30 -4.65 -15.49
C PRO A 253 1.73 -3.72 -16.57
N ALA A 254 0.69 -4.20 -17.26
CA ALA A 254 0.06 -3.53 -18.39
C ALA A 254 -0.88 -2.36 -17.98
N ALA A 255 -0.46 -1.52 -17.03
CA ALA A 255 -1.20 -0.34 -16.57
C ALA A 255 -0.58 0.96 -17.10
N LEU A 256 -1.39 2.01 -17.28
CA LEU A 256 -0.90 3.34 -17.65
C LEU A 256 -0.53 4.17 -16.41
N PRO A 257 0.44 5.11 -16.52
CA PRO A 257 0.73 6.08 -15.47
C PRO A 257 -0.46 7.01 -15.21
N PHE A 258 -0.71 7.33 -13.94
CA PHE A 258 -1.84 8.17 -13.52
C PHE A 258 -1.40 9.34 -12.61
N LEU A 259 -2.24 10.37 -12.50
CA LEU A 259 -1.96 11.52 -11.65
C LEU A 259 -2.11 11.18 -10.16
N MET A 260 -1.16 11.67 -9.38
CA MET A 260 -1.20 11.72 -7.92
C MET A 260 -0.92 13.15 -7.44
N ALA A 261 -1.38 13.46 -6.23
CA ALA A 261 -1.25 14.79 -5.65
C ALA A 261 -0.71 14.71 -4.21
N VAL A 262 0.19 15.63 -3.86
CA VAL A 262 0.68 15.84 -2.49
C VAL A 262 0.45 17.30 -2.12
N PHE A 263 -0.29 17.55 -1.04
CA PHE A 263 -0.55 18.91 -0.58
C PHE A 263 0.67 19.48 0.15
N LYS A 264 1.03 20.72 -0.20
CA LYS A 264 2.09 21.49 0.46
C LYS A 264 1.45 22.58 1.30
N ALA A 265 1.09 22.24 2.53
CA ALA A 265 0.32 23.11 3.43
C ALA A 265 0.91 24.52 3.59
N GLN A 266 2.23 24.64 3.76
CA GLN A 266 2.96 25.90 3.87
C GLN A 266 2.94 26.76 2.59
N LYS A 267 2.62 26.15 1.43
CA LYS A 267 2.42 26.84 0.14
C LYS A 267 0.97 26.84 -0.32
N ARG A 268 0.03 26.30 0.48
CA ARG A 268 -1.40 26.07 0.17
C ARG A 268 -1.66 25.53 -1.25
N THR A 269 -0.78 24.68 -1.76
CA THR A 269 -0.79 24.22 -3.16
C THR A 269 -0.55 22.73 -3.29
N PHE A 270 -1.05 22.12 -4.36
CA PHE A 270 -0.78 20.72 -4.67
C PHE A 270 0.47 20.57 -5.56
N ARG A 271 1.39 19.71 -5.13
CA ARG A 271 2.42 19.14 -6.00
C ARG A 271 1.79 17.96 -6.74
N TRP A 272 1.59 18.11 -8.04
CA TRP A 272 1.22 17.01 -8.92
C TRP A 272 2.45 16.16 -9.23
N ILE A 273 2.27 14.85 -9.23
CA ILE A 273 3.24 13.83 -9.61
C ILE A 273 2.54 12.76 -10.43
N THR A 274 3.25 12.09 -11.32
CA THR A 274 2.71 10.94 -12.06
C THR A 274 3.19 9.68 -11.37
N ASN A 275 2.27 8.77 -11.02
CA ASN A 275 2.66 7.46 -10.54
C ASN A 275 3.10 6.59 -11.72
N THR A 276 4.32 6.10 -11.67
CA THR A 276 4.94 5.23 -12.68
C THR A 276 5.36 3.88 -12.12
N ALA A 277 5.16 3.62 -10.82
CA ALA A 277 5.44 2.33 -10.21
C ALA A 277 4.41 1.28 -10.65
N GLU A 278 4.86 0.08 -11.00
CA GLU A 278 4.03 -1.03 -11.49
C GLU A 278 3.18 -0.69 -12.73
N THR A 279 3.71 0.17 -13.60
CA THR A 279 3.07 0.60 -14.86
C THR A 279 3.95 0.28 -16.06
N VAL A 280 3.39 0.40 -17.25
CA VAL A 280 4.10 0.18 -18.52
C VAL A 280 5.40 0.99 -18.67
N VAL A 281 5.55 2.13 -17.96
CA VAL A 281 6.78 2.95 -18.00
C VAL A 281 7.74 2.69 -16.82
N SER A 282 7.45 1.75 -15.91
CA SER A 282 8.37 1.41 -14.81
C SER A 282 9.80 1.08 -15.27
N PRO A 283 10.04 0.36 -16.38
CA PRO A 283 11.39 0.13 -16.89
C PRO A 283 12.14 1.45 -17.15
N ALA A 284 11.51 2.41 -17.83
CA ALA A 284 12.11 3.71 -18.07
C ALA A 284 12.37 4.50 -16.77
N ALA A 285 11.47 4.39 -15.78
CA ALA A 285 11.65 5.01 -14.48
C ALA A 285 12.81 4.38 -13.67
N GLU A 286 12.95 3.05 -13.71
CA GLU A 286 14.06 2.31 -13.09
C GLU A 286 15.39 2.67 -13.75
N LEU A 287 15.44 2.73 -15.09
CA LEU A 287 16.64 3.16 -15.82
C LEU A 287 17.08 4.57 -15.40
N CYS A 288 16.13 5.52 -15.36
CA CYS A 288 16.40 6.88 -14.86
C CYS A 288 16.91 6.88 -13.41
N ALA A 289 16.31 6.08 -12.52
CA ALA A 289 16.75 5.98 -11.12
C ALA A 289 18.16 5.37 -10.99
N CYS A 290 18.49 4.35 -11.79
CA CYS A 290 19.81 3.75 -11.84
C CYS A 290 20.87 4.72 -12.39
N LEU A 291 20.55 5.46 -13.46
CA LEU A 291 21.42 6.51 -14.00
C LEU A 291 21.67 7.63 -12.97
N LEU A 292 20.63 8.10 -12.29
CA LEU A 292 20.78 9.11 -11.23
C LEU A 292 21.64 8.63 -10.07
N ARG A 293 21.50 7.36 -9.65
CA ARG A 293 22.38 6.76 -8.63
C ARG A 293 23.83 6.64 -9.10
N PHE A 294 24.05 6.26 -10.35
CA PHE A 294 25.38 6.17 -10.96
C PHE A 294 26.06 7.55 -11.08
N LEU A 295 25.30 8.58 -11.44
CA LEU A 295 25.79 9.96 -11.56
C LEU A 295 25.91 10.68 -10.21
N LEU A 296 25.29 10.19 -9.14
CA LEU A 296 25.26 10.86 -7.83
C LEU A 296 26.66 11.25 -7.30
N PRO A 297 27.70 10.38 -7.34
CA PRO A 297 29.05 10.76 -6.89
C PRO A 297 29.64 11.90 -7.72
N LEU A 298 29.43 11.89 -9.05
CA LEU A 298 29.92 12.95 -9.94
C LEU A 298 29.21 14.27 -9.66
N VAL A 299 27.90 14.25 -9.43
CA VAL A 299 27.12 15.45 -9.07
C VAL A 299 27.55 16.00 -7.70
N GLN A 300 27.86 15.12 -6.73
CA GLN A 300 28.38 15.52 -5.43
C GLN A 300 29.73 16.23 -5.55
N THR A 301 30.69 15.66 -6.29
CA THR A 301 32.01 16.28 -6.55
C THR A 301 31.91 17.61 -7.32
N PHE A 302 30.85 17.82 -8.12
CA PHE A 302 30.59 19.09 -8.82
C PHE A 302 29.87 20.16 -7.97
N CYS A 303 29.44 19.82 -6.75
CA CYS A 303 28.70 20.71 -5.84
C CYS A 303 29.47 21.04 -4.55
N GLU A 304 30.74 20.61 -4.48
CA GLU A 304 31.75 21.06 -3.51
C GLU A 304 32.54 22.27 -4.06
#